data_AF-A0A1X1G396-F1
#
_entry.id   AF-A0A1X1G396-F1
#
_cell.length_a   1.000
_cell.length_b   1.000
_cell.length_c   1.000
_cell.angle_alpha   90.00
_cell.angle_beta   90.00
_cell.angle_gamma   90.00
#
_symmetry.space_group_name_H-M   'P 1'
#
loop_
_entity.id
_entity.type
_entity.pdbx_description
1 polymer ?
#
loop_
_entity_poly.entity_id
_entity_poly.type
_entity_poly.pdbx_seq_one_letter_code
_entity_poly.pdbx_strand_id
1 'polypeptide(L)'
;VAQDATAFSVTDTLVDVLEFAGTSSAKLNGQALDASQIKVEGQTITLTLTEEQVKANGGQAVELTFDAKIKAGANLSAYLSEDKTVKVPNKAAYRADLPNKPGFTKDSNEVPVTPPTPEEPEIKKDVNGKEAETLDKRDQVFTYNVKTTVAQDATAFSVTDTLV
;
A
#
# COMPACT_ATOMS: atom_id res chain seq x y z
N VAL A 1 31.11 2.17 18.53
CA VAL A 1 30.19 1.95 17.39
C VAL A 1 31.02 2.17 16.13
N ALA A 2 30.92 1.27 15.14
CA ALA A 2 31.90 1.15 14.05
C ALA A 2 32.12 2.47 13.29
N GLN A 3 33.29 3.10 13.49
CA GLN A 3 33.70 4.32 12.80
C GLN A 3 34.37 4.04 11.44
N ASP A 4 34.63 2.77 11.13
CA ASP A 4 35.41 2.35 9.96
C ASP A 4 34.57 1.61 8.92
N ALA A 5 33.26 1.86 8.86
CA ALA A 5 32.44 1.30 7.80
C ALA A 5 32.89 1.86 6.44
N THR A 6 32.86 1.03 5.40
CA THR A 6 33.29 1.43 4.04
C THR A 6 32.14 1.51 3.04
N ALA A 7 31.01 0.88 3.35
CA ALA A 7 29.79 0.97 2.57
C ALA A 7 28.57 0.99 3.51
N PHE A 8 27.53 1.71 3.10
CA PHE A 8 26.24 1.75 3.78
C PHE A 8 25.11 1.94 2.77
N SER A 9 24.06 1.14 2.91
CA SER A 9 22.83 1.29 2.14
C SER A 9 21.60 1.01 2.99
N VAL A 10 20.49 1.69 2.68
CA VAL A 10 19.15 1.39 3.21
C VAL A 10 18.30 0.88 2.07
N THR A 11 17.58 -0.21 2.28
CA THR A 11 16.75 -0.87 1.29
C THR A 11 15.37 -1.15 1.88
N ASP A 12 14.32 -0.81 1.14
CA ASP A 12 12.95 -1.15 1.45
C ASP A 12 12.32 -1.80 0.21
N THR A 13 11.56 -2.89 0.39
CA THR A 13 10.83 -3.54 -0.71
C THR A 13 9.36 -3.60 -0.35
N LEU A 14 8.56 -2.85 -1.10
CA LEU A 14 7.11 -2.84 -0.98
C LEU A 14 6.54 -4.22 -1.33
N VAL A 15 5.61 -4.69 -0.50
CA VAL A 15 4.83 -5.91 -0.80
C VAL A 15 4.00 -5.71 -2.06
N ASP A 16 3.59 -6.80 -2.72
CA ASP A 16 3.01 -6.75 -4.07
C ASP A 16 1.72 -5.93 -4.20
N VAL A 17 1.01 -5.65 -3.11
CA VAL A 17 -0.20 -4.81 -3.15
C VAL A 17 0.09 -3.31 -3.01
N LEU A 18 1.35 -2.93 -2.76
CA LEU A 18 1.81 -1.56 -2.63
C LEU A 18 2.64 -1.16 -3.85
N GLU A 19 2.62 0.13 -4.20
CA GLU A 19 3.48 0.70 -5.24
C GLU A 19 4.08 2.03 -4.79
N PHE A 20 5.26 2.35 -5.33
CA PHE A 20 5.93 3.62 -5.10
C PHE A 20 5.11 4.76 -5.75
N ALA A 21 4.82 5.81 -4.98
CA ALA A 21 3.94 6.90 -5.40
C ALA A 21 4.69 8.10 -6.01
N GLY A 22 5.98 7.94 -6.34
CA GLY A 22 6.73 8.89 -7.18
C GLY A 22 7.65 9.84 -6.44
N THR A 23 7.53 9.98 -5.12
CA THR A 23 8.37 10.88 -4.31
C THR A 23 9.32 10.10 -3.42
N SER A 24 10.60 10.49 -3.40
CA SER A 24 11.57 10.03 -2.42
C SER A 24 12.60 11.10 -2.08
N SER A 25 13.09 11.10 -0.85
CA SER A 25 14.17 11.97 -0.38
C SER A 25 14.99 11.25 0.69
N ALA A 26 16.22 11.72 0.91
CA ALA A 26 17.08 11.18 1.94
C ALA A 26 17.87 12.28 2.64
N LYS A 27 18.27 12.01 3.88
CA LYS A 27 19.13 12.89 4.66
C LYS A 27 20.23 12.10 5.36
N LEU A 28 21.39 12.74 5.49
CA LEU A 28 22.51 12.29 6.31
C LEU A 28 22.83 13.41 7.30
N ASN A 29 22.81 13.10 8.59
CA ASN A 29 23.02 14.09 9.65
C ASN A 29 22.10 15.34 9.50
N GLY A 30 20.84 15.11 9.11
CA GLY A 30 19.85 16.15 8.87
C GLY A 30 20.05 16.97 7.58
N GLN A 31 21.13 16.76 6.83
CA GLN A 31 21.37 17.42 5.55
C GLN A 31 20.81 16.57 4.41
N ALA A 32 20.14 17.22 3.46
CA ALA A 32 19.58 16.54 2.29
C ALA A 32 20.69 15.92 1.43
N LEU A 33 20.46 14.68 0.99
CA LEU A 33 21.31 13.98 0.04
C LEU A 33 20.82 14.20 -1.40
N ASP A 34 21.70 13.94 -2.35
CA ASP A 34 21.35 14.01 -3.77
C ASP A 34 20.36 12.89 -4.14
N ALA A 35 19.33 13.23 -4.92
CA ALA A 35 18.29 12.29 -5.32
C ALA A 35 18.84 11.11 -6.14
N SER A 36 19.96 11.29 -6.85
CA SER A 36 20.63 10.21 -7.61
C SER A 36 21.19 9.10 -6.73
N GLN A 37 21.33 9.33 -5.42
CA GLN A 37 21.73 8.30 -4.45
C GLN A 37 20.58 7.36 -4.08
N ILE A 38 19.35 7.68 -4.49
CA ILE A 38 18.17 6.85 -4.32
C ILE A 38 17.85 6.18 -5.65
N LYS A 39 17.78 4.85 -5.63
CA LYS A 39 17.39 4.02 -6.77
C LYS A 39 16.06 3.36 -6.48
N VAL A 40 15.14 3.43 -7.44
CA VAL A 40 13.86 2.71 -7.39
C VAL A 40 13.85 1.70 -8.53
N GLU A 41 13.78 0.42 -8.18
CA GLU A 41 13.72 -0.70 -9.13
C GLU A 41 12.51 -1.57 -8.81
N GLY A 42 11.46 -1.46 -9.63
CA GLY A 42 10.19 -2.10 -9.34
C GLY A 42 9.60 -1.59 -8.02
N GLN A 43 9.54 -2.48 -7.03
CA GLN A 43 9.00 -2.21 -5.68
C GLN A 43 10.10 -1.94 -4.64
N THR A 44 11.37 -2.00 -5.05
CA THR A 44 12.51 -1.84 -4.15
C THR A 44 13.08 -0.42 -4.25
N ILE A 45 13.13 0.27 -3.11
CA ILE A 45 13.75 1.58 -2.94
C ILE A 45 15.07 1.38 -2.20
N THR A 46 16.17 1.90 -2.75
CA THR A 46 17.50 1.78 -2.16
C THR A 46 18.20 3.12 -2.11
N LEU A 47 18.61 3.55 -0.90
CA LEU A 47 19.56 4.64 -0.69
C LEU A 47 20.96 4.06 -0.54
N THR A 48 21.94 4.61 -1.25
CA THR A 48 23.36 4.23 -1.09
C THR A 48 24.21 5.44 -0.75
N LEU A 49 24.95 5.38 0.36
CA LEU A 49 25.94 6.40 0.72
C LEU A 49 27.27 6.16 -0.01
N THR A 50 27.97 7.22 -0.37
CA THR A 50 29.33 7.12 -0.88
C THR A 50 30.29 6.71 0.23
N GLU A 51 31.41 6.07 -0.10
CA GLU A 51 32.41 5.68 0.90
C GLU A 51 32.91 6.89 1.73
N GLU A 52 33.08 8.06 1.10
CA GLU A 52 33.44 9.30 1.78
C GLU A 52 32.38 9.73 2.81
N GLN A 53 31.10 9.70 2.42
CA GLN A 53 29.99 10.01 3.33
C GLN A 53 29.97 9.05 4.53
N VAL A 54 30.18 7.74 4.29
CA VAL A 54 30.20 6.74 5.37
C VAL A 54 31.34 7.02 6.37
N LYS A 55 32.55 7.26 5.87
CA LYS A 55 33.73 7.55 6.73
C LYS A 55 33.59 8.86 7.50
N ALA A 56 33.03 9.89 6.88
CA ALA A 56 32.88 11.21 7.49
C ALA A 56 31.73 11.30 8.51
N ASN A 57 30.74 10.40 8.44
CA ASN A 57 29.49 10.50 9.20
C ASN A 57 29.26 9.32 10.15
N GLY A 58 30.34 8.73 10.67
CA GLY A 58 30.27 7.66 11.67
C GLY A 58 29.38 8.03 12.86
N GLY A 59 28.34 7.22 13.09
CA GLY A 59 27.38 7.42 14.18
C GLY A 59 26.28 8.46 13.94
N GLN A 60 26.24 9.10 12.77
CA GLN A 60 25.20 10.06 12.42
C GLN A 60 23.94 9.36 11.89
N ALA A 61 22.80 10.07 11.96
CA ALA A 61 21.51 9.56 11.49
C ALA A 61 21.42 9.54 9.95
N VAL A 62 20.81 8.48 9.43
CA VAL A 62 20.43 8.35 8.01
C VAL A 62 18.91 8.23 7.96
N GLU A 63 18.27 9.03 7.11
CA GLU A 63 16.82 9.06 6.91
C GLU A 63 16.53 8.82 5.43
N LEU A 64 15.67 7.86 5.12
CA LEU A 64 15.09 7.64 3.79
C LEU A 64 13.58 7.82 3.92
N THR A 65 13.02 8.69 3.11
CA THR A 65 11.58 9.00 3.08
C THR A 65 11.07 8.77 1.67
N PHE A 66 9.96 8.05 1.52
CA PHE A 66 9.32 7.83 0.24
C PHE A 66 7.81 7.70 0.39
N ASP A 67 7.08 8.07 -0.67
CA ASP A 67 5.63 7.91 -0.73
C ASP A 67 5.28 6.57 -1.37
N ALA A 68 4.30 5.87 -0.81
CA ALA A 68 3.74 4.64 -1.35
C ALA A 68 2.21 4.66 -1.26
N LYS A 69 1.55 3.83 -2.07
CA LYS A 69 0.10 3.65 -2.05
C LYS A 69 -0.28 2.21 -2.35
N ILE A 70 -1.51 1.82 -1.98
CA ILE A 70 -2.08 0.53 -2.40
C ILE A 70 -2.41 0.61 -3.89
N LYS A 71 -2.01 -0.41 -4.65
CA LYS A 71 -2.31 -0.52 -6.09
C LYS A 71 -3.82 -0.54 -6.30
N ALA A 72 -4.29 0.16 -7.33
CA ALA A 72 -5.70 0.14 -7.69
C ALA A 72 -6.16 -1.28 -8.05
N GLY A 73 -7.23 -1.74 -7.42
CA GLY A 73 -7.77 -3.10 -7.64
C GLY A 73 -6.92 -4.23 -7.05
N ALA A 74 -5.96 -3.93 -6.16
CA ALA A 74 -5.20 -4.96 -5.46
C ALA A 74 -6.12 -5.88 -4.65
N ASN A 75 -5.88 -7.19 -4.72
CA ASN A 75 -6.56 -8.13 -3.84
C ASN A 75 -5.88 -8.16 -2.47
N LEU A 76 -6.57 -7.64 -1.44
CA LEU A 76 -6.04 -7.54 -0.08
C LEU A 76 -6.42 -8.72 0.83
N SER A 77 -7.07 -9.77 0.30
CA SER A 77 -7.55 -10.90 1.10
C SER A 77 -6.46 -11.61 1.90
N ALA A 78 -5.22 -11.64 1.40
CA ALA A 78 -4.06 -12.21 2.09
C ALA A 78 -3.61 -11.42 3.33
N TYR A 79 -4.12 -10.19 3.49
CA TYR A 79 -3.74 -9.25 4.55
C TYR A 79 -4.87 -9.06 5.58
N LEU A 80 -5.93 -9.88 5.52
CA LEU A 80 -6.98 -9.89 6.52
C LEU A 80 -6.45 -10.47 7.84
N SER A 81 -6.46 -9.65 8.89
CA SER A 81 -6.07 -10.05 10.23
C SER A 81 -7.21 -10.78 10.97
N GLU A 82 -6.89 -11.42 12.10
CA GLU A 82 -7.87 -12.12 12.94
C GLU A 82 -9.02 -11.22 13.44
N ASP A 83 -8.75 -9.93 13.61
CA ASP A 83 -9.71 -8.89 14.01
C ASP A 83 -10.61 -8.41 12.84
N LYS A 84 -10.55 -9.07 11.68
CA LYS A 84 -11.27 -8.73 10.45
C LYS A 84 -10.90 -7.37 9.85
N THR A 85 -9.75 -6.81 10.22
CA THR A 85 -9.21 -5.62 9.57
C THR A 85 -8.10 -6.00 8.59
N VAL A 86 -7.97 -5.25 7.50
CA VAL A 86 -6.88 -5.43 6.55
C VAL A 86 -5.64 -4.68 7.06
N LYS A 87 -4.49 -5.35 7.11
CA LYS A 87 -3.20 -4.77 7.53
C LYS A 87 -2.11 -5.13 6.53
N VAL A 88 -1.69 -4.16 5.72
CA VAL A 88 -0.65 -4.34 4.72
C VAL A 88 0.70 -3.94 5.31
N PRO A 89 1.65 -4.87 5.53
CA PRO A 89 2.91 -4.59 6.20
C PRO A 89 3.93 -3.88 5.29
N ASN A 90 4.85 -3.15 5.91
CA ASN A 90 6.07 -2.65 5.27
C ASN A 90 7.28 -2.78 6.21
N LYS A 91 8.45 -3.08 5.65
CA LYS A 91 9.69 -3.32 6.40
C LYS A 91 10.92 -2.97 5.56
N ALA A 92 11.89 -2.32 6.20
CA ALA A 92 13.17 -1.96 5.60
C ALA A 92 14.32 -2.78 6.21
N ALA A 93 15.49 -2.68 5.58
CA ALA A 93 16.75 -3.16 6.11
C ALA A 93 17.87 -2.18 5.76
N TYR A 94 18.95 -2.19 6.53
CA TYR A 94 20.21 -1.59 6.09
C TYR A 94 21.28 -2.65 5.93
N ARG A 95 22.27 -2.34 5.10
CA ARG A 95 23.52 -3.07 4.95
C ARG A 95 24.69 -2.13 5.27
N ALA A 96 25.68 -2.63 5.99
CA ALA A 96 26.93 -1.93 6.26
C ALA A 96 28.13 -2.87 6.15
N ASP A 97 29.22 -2.38 5.55
CA ASP A 97 30.48 -3.13 5.50
C ASP A 97 31.37 -2.69 6.67
N LEU A 98 31.29 -3.42 7.78
CA LEU A 98 32.08 -3.18 9.00
C LEU A 98 33.43 -3.91 8.93
N PRO A 99 34.52 -3.40 9.54
CA PRO A 99 35.85 -4.02 9.45
C PRO A 99 35.90 -5.49 9.85
N ASN A 100 35.13 -5.86 10.87
CA ASN A 100 35.04 -7.23 11.39
C ASN A 100 33.82 -7.99 10.88
N LYS A 101 32.95 -7.34 10.10
CA LYS A 101 31.70 -7.92 9.59
C LYS A 101 31.27 -7.24 8.29
N PRO A 102 31.98 -7.50 7.17
CA PRO A 102 31.56 -7.00 5.86
C PRO A 102 30.18 -7.58 5.51
N GLY A 103 29.33 -6.77 4.90
CA GLY A 103 27.98 -7.13 4.52
C GLY A 103 27.02 -7.38 5.68
N PHE A 104 27.27 -6.77 6.84
CA PHE A 104 26.33 -6.83 7.95
C PHE A 104 24.99 -6.25 7.53
N THR A 105 23.92 -7.00 7.74
CA THR A 105 22.55 -6.52 7.52
C THR A 105 21.78 -6.48 8.83
N LYS A 106 20.85 -5.54 8.91
CA LYS A 106 19.88 -5.49 10.00
C LYS A 106 18.55 -4.95 9.50
N ASP A 107 17.51 -5.63 9.93
CA ASP A 107 16.13 -5.30 9.64
C ASP A 107 15.59 -4.18 10.55
N SER A 108 14.67 -3.38 10.03
CA SER A 108 13.81 -2.52 10.82
C SER A 108 12.71 -3.32 11.53
N ASN A 109 11.95 -2.64 12.38
CA ASN A 109 10.61 -3.12 12.73
C ASN A 109 9.69 -3.10 11.49
N GLU A 110 8.63 -3.89 11.55
CA GLU A 110 7.56 -3.88 10.56
C GLU A 110 6.47 -2.88 10.98
N VAL A 111 5.92 -2.14 10.01
CA VAL A 111 4.81 -1.20 10.23
C VAL A 111 3.71 -1.46 9.20
N PRO A 112 2.46 -1.76 9.61
CA PRO A 112 1.37 -1.96 8.68
C PRO A 112 0.56 -0.68 8.41
N VAL A 113 -0.08 -0.63 7.24
CA VAL A 113 -1.14 0.32 6.91
C VAL A 113 -2.50 -0.38 6.83
N THR A 114 -3.56 0.32 7.23
CA THR A 114 -4.94 -0.16 7.15
C THR A 114 -5.68 0.67 6.10
N PRO A 115 -6.26 0.06 5.06
CA PRO A 115 -7.07 0.78 4.07
C PRO A 115 -8.36 1.33 4.72
N PRO A 116 -9.00 2.33 4.11
CA PRO A 116 -10.30 2.80 4.57
C PRO A 116 -11.33 1.67 4.52
N THR A 117 -12.26 1.65 5.48
CA THR A 117 -13.39 0.71 5.46
C THR A 117 -14.24 0.97 4.21
N PRO A 118 -14.57 -0.06 3.41
CA PRO A 118 -15.48 0.09 2.27
C PRO A 118 -16.84 0.62 2.72
N GLU A 119 -17.43 1.49 1.91
CA GLU A 119 -18.84 1.89 2.10
C GLU A 119 -19.77 0.70 1.82
N GLU A 120 -20.79 0.55 2.65
CA GLU A 120 -21.83 -0.46 2.43
C GLU A 120 -22.71 -0.02 1.25
N PRO A 121 -22.86 -0.86 0.21
CA PRO A 121 -23.64 -0.48 -0.97
C PRO A 121 -25.14 -0.47 -0.63
N GLU A 122 -25.83 0.60 -1.01
CA GLU A 122 -27.30 0.64 -0.95
C GLU A 122 -27.91 -0.28 -2.01
N ILE A 123 -29.08 -0.86 -1.73
CA ILE A 123 -29.90 -1.57 -2.71
C ILE A 123 -31.31 -1.01 -2.73
N LYS A 124 -31.81 -0.65 -3.93
CA LYS A 124 -33.15 -0.08 -4.14
C LYS A 124 -33.85 -0.80 -5.28
N LYS A 125 -35.16 -0.97 -5.17
CA LYS A 125 -36.01 -1.54 -6.21
C LYS A 125 -37.10 -0.55 -6.61
N ASP A 126 -37.38 -0.47 -7.90
CA ASP A 126 -38.47 0.33 -8.46
C ASP A 126 -39.21 -0.44 -9.55
N VAL A 127 -40.41 0.01 -9.90
CA VAL A 127 -41.18 -0.47 -11.04
C VAL A 127 -41.41 0.67 -12.02
N ASN A 128 -40.98 0.49 -13.27
CA ASN A 128 -41.01 1.52 -14.31
C ASN A 128 -40.38 2.87 -13.87
N GLY A 129 -39.38 2.84 -12.98
CA GLY A 129 -38.74 4.05 -12.45
C GLY A 129 -39.46 4.71 -11.27
N LYS A 130 -40.52 4.09 -10.72
CA LYS A 130 -41.32 4.59 -9.59
C LYS A 130 -41.30 3.63 -8.41
N GLU A 131 -41.52 4.13 -7.20
CA GLU A 131 -41.65 3.27 -6.00
C GLU A 131 -42.83 2.29 -6.10
N ALA A 132 -43.90 2.70 -6.79
CA ALA A 132 -45.03 1.85 -7.14
C ALA A 132 -45.63 2.31 -8.48
N GLU A 133 -46.23 1.37 -9.21
CA GLU A 133 -46.94 1.63 -10.46
C GLU A 133 -48.36 1.05 -10.37
N THR A 134 -49.34 1.84 -10.80
CA THR A 134 -50.71 1.34 -11.00
C THR A 134 -50.87 1.01 -12.48
N LEU A 135 -51.22 -0.23 -12.79
CA LEU A 135 -51.40 -0.69 -14.16
C LEU A 135 -52.80 -0.33 -14.68
N ASP A 136 -52.87 0.10 -15.93
CA ASP A 136 -54.14 0.38 -16.62
C ASP A 136 -54.84 -0.91 -17.05
N LYS A 137 -54.06 -1.99 -17.30
CA LYS A 137 -54.56 -3.31 -17.72
C LYS A 137 -53.87 -4.43 -16.96
N ARG A 138 -54.58 -5.54 -16.78
CA ARG A 138 -54.04 -6.74 -16.08
C ARG A 138 -52.83 -7.34 -16.77
N ASP A 139 -52.75 -7.26 -18.10
CA ASP A 139 -51.68 -7.80 -18.94
C ASP A 139 -50.65 -6.76 -19.36
N GLN A 140 -50.71 -5.55 -18.77
CA GLN A 140 -49.71 -4.52 -19.03
C GLN A 140 -48.34 -4.97 -18.54
N VAL A 141 -47.37 -4.97 -19.46
CA VAL A 141 -45.97 -5.23 -19.13
C VAL A 141 -45.42 -4.08 -18.30
N PHE A 142 -44.68 -4.41 -17.25
CA PHE A 142 -43.92 -3.48 -16.43
C PHE A 142 -42.52 -4.04 -16.19
N THR A 143 -41.59 -3.18 -15.81
CA THR A 143 -40.19 -3.52 -15.57
C THR A 143 -39.84 -3.26 -14.11
N TYR A 144 -39.30 -4.25 -13.42
CA TYR A 144 -38.62 -4.02 -12.14
C TYR A 144 -37.15 -3.66 -12.38
N ASN A 145 -36.68 -2.59 -11.74
CA ASN A 145 -35.26 -2.25 -11.71
C ASN A 145 -34.73 -2.51 -10.30
N VAL A 146 -33.61 -3.23 -10.19
CA VAL A 146 -32.84 -3.37 -8.94
C VAL A 146 -31.53 -2.61 -9.12
N LYS A 147 -31.28 -1.63 -8.25
CA LYS A 147 -30.16 -0.70 -8.34
C LYS A 147 -29.30 -0.81 -7.09
N THR A 148 -28.01 -0.99 -7.27
CA THR A 148 -27.01 -1.10 -6.20
C THR A 148 -25.61 -0.84 -6.77
N THR A 149 -24.61 -0.77 -5.90
CA THR A 149 -23.20 -0.62 -6.26
C THR A 149 -22.39 -1.82 -5.79
N VAL A 150 -21.27 -2.10 -6.46
CA VAL A 150 -20.31 -3.10 -6.00
C VAL A 150 -19.38 -2.42 -5.01
N ALA A 151 -19.24 -2.96 -3.80
CA ALA A 151 -18.31 -2.43 -2.80
C ALA A 151 -16.85 -2.55 -3.29
N GLN A 152 -16.00 -1.58 -2.93
CA GLN A 152 -14.63 -1.44 -3.45
C GLN A 152 -13.74 -2.69 -3.22
N ASP A 153 -13.98 -3.42 -2.14
CA ASP A 153 -13.24 -4.64 -1.77
C ASP A 153 -14.11 -5.92 -1.81
N ALA A 154 -15.21 -5.91 -2.57
CA ALA A 154 -16.06 -7.10 -2.71
C ALA A 154 -15.31 -8.24 -3.43
N THR A 155 -15.09 -9.36 -2.72
CA THR A 155 -14.53 -10.59 -3.31
C THR A 155 -15.59 -11.47 -3.97
N ALA A 156 -16.86 -11.27 -3.60
CA ALA A 156 -18.03 -11.88 -4.21
C ALA A 156 -19.20 -10.89 -4.15
N PHE A 157 -20.07 -10.93 -5.16
CA PHE A 157 -21.23 -10.06 -5.25
C PHE A 157 -22.38 -10.78 -5.96
N SER A 158 -23.58 -10.75 -5.37
CA SER A 158 -24.78 -11.35 -5.96
C SER A 158 -26.04 -10.59 -5.56
N VAL A 159 -26.94 -10.41 -6.52
CA VAL A 159 -28.29 -9.88 -6.31
C VAL A 159 -29.29 -10.97 -6.70
N THR A 160 -30.21 -11.32 -5.79
CA THR A 160 -31.24 -12.35 -6.02
C THR A 160 -32.61 -11.73 -5.85
N ASP A 161 -33.54 -12.06 -6.76
CA ASP A 161 -34.95 -11.68 -6.67
C ASP A 161 -35.82 -12.95 -6.78
N THR A 162 -36.90 -13.02 -6.01
CA THR A 162 -37.88 -14.11 -6.08
C THR A 162 -39.24 -13.51 -6.42
N LEU A 163 -39.82 -13.92 -7.54
CA LEU A 163 -41.15 -13.49 -7.97
C LEU A 163 -42.19 -14.44 -7.35
N VAL A 164 -43.22 -13.87 -6.72
CA VAL A 164 -44.34 -14.59 -6.08
C VAL A 164 -45.66 -14.30 -6.77
#